data_AF-A0A7X9KRN1-F1
#
_entry.id   AF-A0A7X9KRN1-F1
#
_cell.length_a   1.000
_cell.length_b   1.000
_cell.length_c   1.000
_cell.angle_alpha   90.00
_cell.angle_beta   90.00
_cell.angle_gamma   90.00
#
_symmetry.space_group_name_H-M   'P 1'
#
loop_
_entity.id
_entity.type
_entity.pdbx_description
1 polymer ?
#
loop_
_entity_poly.entity_id
_entity_poly.type
_entity_poly.pdbx_seq_one_letter_code
_entity_poly.pdbx_strand_id
1 'polypeptide(L)'
;IPAEWGHQRIKGLSIKEVLKHAFKVQKNVQTSLIEKFLYPKYGPGQMWQTVAKKILEKGGEIYFNQEVTEVLTENNLLKSVSTASSVEKKTYLGDYFISTMPIKELVAAMPAGQVPATIASIAHGLLYRDFITIGVLVNKLKAGNIKDNWIYIQDKGVKLGRLQIFNNWSPGMVQDPQKTWIGLEYFCSINDSFWNLADNQIFSIAKKELQKIGLVAENEITDHVVIRTEKAYPAYFGTYHKIDEVRNYLNEINNLFLIGRNGMHRYNNTDHSMLTAMEAAEQIQSGKINKAAIWEINTGEEYNG
;
A
#
# COMPACT_ATOMS: atom_id res chain seq x y z
N ILE A 1 -7.32 6.42 23.13
CA ILE A 1 -5.88 6.70 22.90
C ILE A 1 -5.14 6.17 24.12
N PRO A 2 -4.37 5.08 24.03
CA PRO A 2 -3.46 4.68 25.11
C PRO A 2 -2.34 5.71 25.28
N ALA A 3 -1.91 5.94 26.51
CA ALA A 3 -1.00 7.01 26.92
C ALA A 3 0.42 6.92 26.30
N GLU A 4 0.83 5.76 25.77
CA GLU A 4 2.09 5.60 25.05
C GLU A 4 2.15 6.41 23.75
N TRP A 5 1.00 6.65 23.11
CA TRP A 5 0.90 7.43 21.87
C TRP A 5 1.12 8.94 22.10
N GLY A 6 0.81 9.44 23.30
CA GLY A 6 0.93 10.86 23.64
C GLY A 6 2.29 11.22 24.24
N HIS A 7 2.91 10.32 24.99
CA HIS A 7 4.16 10.62 25.71
C HIS A 7 5.40 10.69 24.81
N GLN A 8 5.36 10.11 23.60
CA GLN A 8 6.46 10.17 22.65
C GLN A 8 6.36 11.33 21.64
N ARG A 9 5.15 11.89 21.41
CA ARG A 9 4.93 13.07 20.54
C ARG A 9 5.17 14.42 21.22
N ILE A 10 5.21 14.49 22.55
CA ILE A 10 5.30 15.75 23.31
C ILE A 10 6.74 16.06 23.79
N LYS A 11 7.69 15.12 23.63
CA LYS A 11 9.11 15.37 23.97
C LYS A 11 9.81 16.16 22.86
N GLY A 12 9.50 17.45 22.77
CA GLY A 12 10.20 18.39 21.91
C GLY A 12 9.58 19.79 21.88
N LEU A 13 8.29 19.92 22.18
CA LEU A 13 7.64 21.22 22.26
C LEU A 13 7.85 21.84 23.63
N SER A 14 9.01 22.44 23.81
CA SER A 14 9.18 23.47 24.82
C SER A 14 8.12 24.55 24.59
N ILE A 15 7.18 24.71 25.53
CA ILE A 15 6.17 25.79 25.49
C ILE A 15 6.85 27.17 25.34
N LYS A 16 8.10 27.30 25.82
CA LYS A 16 8.96 28.47 25.64
C LYS A 16 9.38 28.70 24.18
N GLU A 17 9.54 27.67 23.35
CA GLU A 17 9.89 27.79 21.92
C GLU A 17 8.70 28.20 21.06
N VAL A 18 7.52 27.61 21.30
CA VAL A 18 6.27 27.97 20.59
C VAL A 18 5.93 29.46 20.78
N LEU A 19 6.11 30.00 21.98
CA LEU A 19 5.91 31.43 22.25
C LEU A 19 6.98 32.33 21.61
N LYS A 20 8.20 31.81 21.40
CA LYS A 20 9.30 32.55 20.76
C LYS A 20 9.15 32.60 19.23
N HIS A 21 8.54 31.58 18.64
CA HIS A 21 8.21 31.52 17.20
C HIS A 21 7.04 32.43 16.81
N ALA A 22 6.13 32.77 17.73
CA ALA A 22 5.04 33.71 17.46
C ALA A 22 5.50 35.17 17.22
N PHE A 23 6.72 35.54 17.66
CA PHE A 23 7.24 36.92 17.58
C PHE A 23 8.44 37.10 16.64
N LYS A 24 8.89 36.07 15.93
CA LYS A 24 9.97 36.19 14.94
C LYS A 24 9.53 35.59 13.61
N VAL A 25 9.47 36.45 12.59
CA VAL A 25 9.47 36.02 11.19
C VAL A 25 10.76 35.23 10.96
N GLN A 26 10.67 33.90 10.96
CA GLN A 26 11.80 33.04 10.65
C GLN A 26 11.55 32.27 9.34
N LYS A 27 12.36 32.68 8.34
CA LYS A 27 12.85 31.83 7.27
C LYS A 27 13.52 30.59 7.88
N ASN A 28 13.35 29.46 7.19
CA ASN A 28 13.93 28.13 7.42
C ASN A 28 13.13 27.24 8.38
N VAL A 29 12.12 26.58 7.81
CA VAL A 29 11.56 25.33 8.33
C VAL A 29 12.53 24.22 7.96
N GLN A 30 12.98 23.43 8.94
CA GLN A 30 13.64 22.16 8.71
C GLN A 30 12.65 21.21 8.03
N THR A 31 12.78 21.04 6.73
CA THR A 31 12.01 20.05 5.97
C THR A 31 12.91 18.88 5.62
N SER A 32 12.79 17.76 6.33
CA SER A 32 13.28 16.46 5.85
C SER A 32 12.32 15.88 4.80
N LEU A 33 11.83 16.72 3.89
CA LEU A 33 10.88 16.35 2.84
C LEU A 33 11.66 16.08 1.57
N ILE A 34 11.38 14.95 0.92
CA ILE A 34 11.89 14.59 -0.40
C ILE A 34 11.68 15.78 -1.34
N GLU A 35 12.76 16.51 -1.65
CA GLU A 35 12.66 17.73 -2.47
C GLU A 35 12.44 17.41 -3.95
N LYS A 36 12.86 16.21 -4.39
CA LYS A 36 12.75 15.74 -5.78
C LYS A 36 12.57 14.22 -5.79
N PHE A 37 11.77 13.74 -6.73
CA PHE A 37 11.65 12.32 -7.04
C PHE A 37 11.49 12.14 -8.54
N LEU A 38 11.87 10.96 -9.04
CA LEU A 38 11.63 10.57 -10.44
C LEU A 38 10.24 9.94 -10.54
N TYR A 39 9.53 10.24 -11.63
CA TYR A 39 8.22 9.71 -11.90
C TYR A 39 8.10 9.25 -13.37
N PRO A 40 7.61 8.02 -13.64
CA PRO A 40 7.44 7.58 -15.01
C PRO A 40 6.39 8.43 -15.74
N LYS A 41 6.64 8.71 -17.03
CA LYS A 41 5.83 9.62 -17.84
C LYS A 41 4.33 9.32 -17.79
N TYR A 42 3.95 8.04 -17.78
CA TYR A 42 2.56 7.58 -17.81
C TYR A 42 2.09 6.95 -16.48
N GLY A 43 2.75 7.31 -15.36
CA GLY A 43 2.39 6.83 -14.04
C GLY A 43 3.21 5.62 -13.57
N PRO A 44 3.14 5.27 -12.27
CA PRO A 44 3.99 4.26 -11.65
C PRO A 44 3.82 2.86 -12.27
N GLY A 45 2.65 2.57 -12.85
CA GLY A 45 2.38 1.30 -13.54
C GLY A 45 3.29 1.05 -14.74
N GLN A 46 3.81 2.10 -15.39
CA GLN A 46 4.69 2.00 -16.56
C GLN A 46 5.98 1.21 -16.22
N MET A 47 6.53 1.41 -15.02
CA MET A 47 7.71 0.68 -14.57
C MET A 47 7.42 -0.81 -14.49
N TRP A 48 6.29 -1.20 -13.89
CA TRP A 48 5.90 -2.60 -13.72
C TRP A 48 5.52 -3.29 -15.02
N GLN A 49 4.90 -2.56 -15.96
CA GLN A 49 4.69 -3.05 -17.33
C GLN A 49 6.02 -3.37 -18.03
N THR A 50 7.03 -2.51 -17.83
CA THR A 50 8.37 -2.72 -18.39
C THR A 50 9.06 -3.92 -17.74
N VAL A 51 8.94 -4.09 -16.42
CA VAL A 51 9.47 -5.26 -15.70
C VAL A 51 8.79 -6.54 -16.20
N ALA A 52 7.45 -6.56 -16.30
CA ALA A 52 6.70 -7.70 -16.80
C ALA A 52 7.14 -8.12 -18.21
N LYS A 53 7.31 -7.15 -19.12
CA LYS A 53 7.84 -7.40 -20.46
C LYS A 53 9.23 -8.04 -20.41
N LYS A 54 10.14 -7.52 -19.58
CA LYS A 54 11.50 -8.06 -19.43
C LYS A 54 11.52 -9.48 -18.85
N ILE A 55 10.58 -9.81 -17.96
CA ILE A 55 10.43 -11.18 -17.43
C ILE A 55 10.08 -12.13 -18.57
N LEU A 56 9.06 -11.79 -19.38
CA LEU A 56 8.63 -12.61 -20.52
C LEU A 56 9.73 -12.76 -21.57
N GLU A 57 10.46 -11.68 -21.90
CA GLU A 57 11.61 -11.73 -22.83
C GLU A 57 12.75 -12.61 -22.34
N LYS A 58 12.87 -12.83 -21.03
CA LYS A 58 13.87 -13.71 -20.41
C LYS A 58 13.36 -15.14 -20.22
N GLY A 59 12.16 -15.47 -20.72
CA GLY A 59 11.55 -16.80 -20.62
C GLY A 59 10.82 -17.05 -19.29
N GLY A 60 10.64 -16.03 -18.46
CA GLY A 60 9.76 -16.13 -17.30
C GLY A 60 8.28 -16.09 -17.71
N GLU A 61 7.41 -16.57 -16.83
CA GLU A 61 5.97 -16.65 -17.07
C GLU A 61 5.21 -15.75 -16.10
N ILE A 62 4.11 -15.15 -16.56
CA ILE A 62 3.22 -14.34 -15.73
C ILE A 62 1.78 -14.80 -15.99
N TYR A 63 1.12 -15.27 -14.94
CA TYR A 63 -0.24 -15.75 -14.99
C TYR A 63 -1.17 -14.76 -14.30
N PHE A 64 -2.04 -14.12 -15.08
CA PHE A 64 -3.07 -13.22 -14.56
C PHE A 64 -4.36 -13.98 -14.26
N ASN A 65 -5.20 -13.44 -13.36
CA ASN A 65 -6.49 -14.01 -12.98
C ASN A 65 -6.40 -15.44 -12.41
N GLN A 66 -5.34 -15.71 -11.64
CA GLN A 66 -5.09 -16.99 -10.98
C GLN A 66 -4.99 -16.75 -9.47
N GLU A 67 -6.12 -16.91 -8.77
CA GLU A 67 -6.16 -16.73 -7.32
C GLU A 67 -5.55 -17.95 -6.62
N VAL A 68 -4.64 -17.73 -5.67
CA VAL A 68 -4.09 -18.81 -4.84
C VAL A 68 -5.17 -19.30 -3.88
N THR A 69 -5.53 -20.59 -3.99
CA THR A 69 -6.59 -21.21 -3.18
C THR A 69 -6.07 -22.23 -2.18
N GLU A 70 -4.87 -22.77 -2.40
CA GLU A 70 -4.27 -23.77 -1.52
C GLU A 70 -2.75 -23.70 -1.56
N VAL A 71 -2.14 -23.85 -0.38
CA VAL A 71 -0.69 -23.87 -0.18
C VAL A 71 -0.34 -25.11 0.63
N LEU A 72 0.21 -26.13 -0.03
CA LEU A 72 0.53 -27.40 0.62
C LEU A 72 1.94 -27.36 1.21
N THR A 73 2.04 -27.64 2.49
CA THR A 73 3.31 -27.81 3.19
C THR A 73 3.49 -29.24 3.68
N GLU A 74 4.73 -29.73 3.67
CA GLU A 74 5.12 -31.04 4.16
C GLU A 74 6.58 -31.02 4.61
N ASN A 75 6.87 -31.52 5.81
CA ASN A 75 8.23 -31.61 6.37
C ASN A 75 9.00 -30.27 6.29
N ASN A 76 8.36 -29.17 6.71
CA ASN A 76 8.92 -27.81 6.68
C ASN A 76 9.31 -27.32 5.29
N LEU A 77 8.67 -27.84 4.24
CA LEU A 77 8.79 -27.38 2.87
C LEU A 77 7.42 -27.09 2.28
N LEU A 78 7.29 -25.99 1.55
CA LEU A 78 6.15 -25.74 0.68
C LEU A 78 6.35 -26.60 -0.57
N LYS A 79 5.38 -27.47 -0.88
CA LYS A 79 5.44 -28.42 -2.00
C LYS A 79 4.75 -27.90 -3.23
N SER A 80 3.59 -27.29 -3.04
CA SER A 80 2.77 -26.81 -4.16
C SER A 80 1.88 -25.64 -3.79
N VAL A 81 1.53 -24.87 -4.83
CA VAL A 81 0.50 -23.84 -4.78
C VAL A 81 -0.57 -24.19 -5.80
N SER A 82 -1.83 -24.27 -5.36
CA SER A 82 -2.98 -24.42 -6.26
C SER A 82 -3.63 -23.06 -6.51
N THR A 83 -3.86 -22.73 -7.77
CA THR A 83 -4.59 -21.54 -8.19
C THR A 83 -5.92 -21.90 -8.81
N ALA A 84 -6.89 -20.99 -8.74
CA ALA A 84 -8.16 -21.08 -9.42
C ALA A 84 -8.46 -19.80 -10.21
N SER A 85 -9.10 -19.98 -11.35
CA SER A 85 -9.75 -18.93 -12.13
C SER A 85 -11.22 -19.31 -12.36
N SER A 86 -11.97 -18.50 -13.09
CA SER A 86 -13.35 -18.86 -13.48
C SER A 86 -13.43 -20.08 -14.40
N VAL A 87 -12.30 -20.54 -14.97
CA VAL A 87 -12.26 -21.54 -16.04
C VAL A 87 -11.41 -22.75 -15.70
N GLU A 88 -10.41 -22.61 -14.83
CA GLU A 88 -9.44 -23.67 -14.54
C GLU A 88 -8.93 -23.62 -13.09
N LYS A 89 -8.59 -24.80 -12.58
CA LYS A 89 -7.77 -24.98 -11.37
C LYS A 89 -6.44 -25.60 -11.80
N LYS A 90 -5.32 -25.05 -11.33
CA LYS A 90 -3.98 -25.53 -11.66
C LYS A 90 -3.13 -25.64 -10.41
N THR A 91 -2.23 -26.62 -10.36
CA THR A 91 -1.28 -26.80 -9.27
C THR A 91 0.13 -26.63 -9.81
N TYR A 92 0.91 -25.82 -9.09
CA TYR A 92 2.29 -25.51 -9.41
C TYR A 92 3.21 -26.12 -8.36
N LEU A 93 4.25 -26.81 -8.82
CA LEU A 93 5.35 -27.29 -7.98
C LEU A 93 6.52 -26.30 -8.10
N GLY A 94 7.37 -26.24 -7.08
CA GLY A 94 8.53 -25.36 -7.10
C GLY A 94 9.55 -25.73 -6.03
N ASP A 95 10.81 -25.38 -6.29
CA ASP A 95 11.89 -25.54 -5.32
C ASP A 95 11.85 -24.43 -4.27
N TYR A 96 11.53 -23.21 -4.70
CA TYR A 96 11.42 -22.00 -3.88
C TYR A 96 10.13 -21.25 -4.13
N PHE A 97 9.57 -20.66 -3.08
CA PHE A 97 8.34 -19.88 -3.12
C PHE A 97 8.60 -18.51 -2.50
N ILE A 98 8.36 -17.46 -3.29
CA ILE A 98 8.54 -16.07 -2.86
C ILE A 98 7.14 -15.45 -2.81
N SER A 99 6.64 -15.20 -1.60
CA SER A 99 5.28 -14.71 -1.38
C SER A 99 5.26 -13.22 -1.05
N THR A 100 4.55 -12.47 -1.90
CA THR A 100 4.20 -11.06 -1.67
C THR A 100 2.77 -10.88 -1.17
N MET A 101 1.99 -11.98 -1.06
CA MET A 101 0.58 -11.92 -0.70
C MET A 101 0.39 -11.63 0.81
N PRO A 102 -0.74 -11.07 1.23
CA PRO A 102 -1.05 -10.87 2.65
C PRO A 102 -0.85 -12.13 3.49
N ILE A 103 -0.13 -12.04 4.61
CA ILE A 103 0.13 -13.17 5.51
C ILE A 103 -1.16 -13.88 5.92
N LYS A 104 -2.24 -13.12 6.16
CA LYS A 104 -3.54 -13.68 6.53
C LYS A 104 -4.12 -14.60 5.46
N GLU A 105 -3.91 -14.30 4.19
CA GLU A 105 -4.40 -15.10 3.07
C GLU A 105 -3.51 -16.29 2.82
N LEU A 106 -2.19 -16.10 2.95
CA LEU A 106 -1.23 -17.19 2.86
C LEU A 106 -1.52 -18.29 3.89
N VAL A 107 -1.73 -17.89 5.15
CA VAL A 107 -2.08 -18.83 6.23
C VAL A 107 -3.47 -19.43 6.04
N ALA A 108 -4.45 -18.67 5.55
CA ALA A 108 -5.78 -19.18 5.26
C ALA A 108 -5.80 -20.19 4.10
N ALA A 109 -4.87 -20.09 3.16
CA ALA A 109 -4.71 -21.05 2.05
C ALA A 109 -3.99 -22.35 2.47
N MET A 110 -3.40 -22.43 3.66
CA MET A 110 -2.79 -23.66 4.15
C MET A 110 -3.87 -24.62 4.68
N PRO A 111 -3.80 -25.94 4.39
CA PRO A 111 -4.78 -26.91 4.85
C PRO A 111 -4.99 -26.89 6.37
N ALA A 112 -6.24 -27.07 6.79
CA ALA A 112 -6.61 -27.13 8.19
C ALA A 112 -5.80 -28.22 8.93
N GLY A 113 -5.24 -27.87 10.09
CA GLY A 113 -4.40 -28.76 10.88
C GLY A 113 -2.90 -28.73 10.54
N GLN A 114 -2.48 -28.14 9.41
CA GLN A 114 -1.05 -27.91 9.13
C GLN A 114 -0.48 -26.73 9.93
N VAL A 115 -1.30 -25.69 10.12
CA VAL A 115 -0.95 -24.50 10.90
C VAL A 115 -1.48 -24.66 12.33
N PRO A 116 -0.65 -24.46 13.38
CA PRO A 116 -1.13 -24.44 14.76
C PRO A 116 -2.27 -23.44 14.93
N ALA A 117 -3.33 -23.84 15.63
CA ALA A 117 -4.55 -23.03 15.76
C ALA A 117 -4.29 -21.61 16.32
N THR A 118 -3.30 -21.48 17.21
CA THR A 118 -2.85 -20.19 17.75
C THR A 118 -2.27 -19.29 16.66
N ILE A 119 -1.36 -19.81 15.84
CA ILE A 119 -0.74 -19.09 14.72
C ILE A 119 -1.79 -18.70 13.68
N ALA A 120 -2.69 -19.62 13.34
CA ALA A 120 -3.79 -19.33 12.43
C ALA A 120 -4.67 -18.20 12.97
N SER A 121 -5.06 -18.23 14.24
CA SER A 121 -5.85 -17.18 14.87
C SER A 121 -5.16 -15.82 14.85
N ILE A 122 -3.85 -15.78 15.16
CA ILE A 122 -3.05 -14.55 15.08
C ILE A 122 -3.03 -14.01 13.65
N ALA A 123 -2.74 -14.85 12.65
CA ALA A 123 -2.69 -14.42 11.25
C ALA A 123 -4.04 -13.88 10.75
N HIS A 124 -5.16 -14.53 11.10
CA HIS A 124 -6.50 -14.07 10.74
C HIS A 124 -6.87 -12.73 11.40
N GLY A 125 -6.38 -12.47 12.61
CA GLY A 125 -6.58 -11.21 13.33
C GLY A 125 -5.75 -10.03 12.83
N LEU A 126 -4.82 -10.25 11.88
CA LEU A 126 -4.05 -9.18 11.27
C LEU A 126 -4.97 -8.31 10.41
N LEU A 127 -4.94 -7.01 10.69
CA LEU A 127 -5.83 -6.04 10.05
C LEU A 127 -5.11 -5.32 8.92
N TYR A 128 -5.89 -4.97 7.90
CA TYR A 128 -5.42 -4.22 6.75
C TYR A 128 -6.38 -3.06 6.52
N ARG A 129 -5.86 -1.98 5.96
CA ARG A 129 -6.67 -0.85 5.49
C ARG A 129 -6.90 -1.01 3.99
N ASP A 130 -8.15 -0.81 3.61
CA ASP A 130 -8.58 -0.75 2.23
C ASP A 130 -8.63 0.70 1.78
N PHE A 131 -8.70 0.88 0.47
CA PHE A 131 -8.55 2.19 -0.13
C PHE A 131 -9.47 2.37 -1.32
N ILE A 132 -10.15 3.51 -1.38
CA ILE A 132 -10.84 3.94 -2.59
C ILE A 132 -10.12 5.16 -3.14
N THR A 133 -9.69 5.05 -4.40
CA THR A 133 -9.16 6.16 -5.18
C THR A 133 -10.18 6.56 -6.22
N ILE A 134 -10.53 7.84 -6.27
CA ILE A 134 -11.41 8.41 -7.30
C ILE A 134 -10.59 9.34 -8.16
N GLY A 135 -10.42 9.00 -9.44
CA GLY A 135 -9.92 9.95 -10.42
C GLY A 135 -11.06 10.85 -10.87
N VAL A 136 -10.83 12.16 -10.95
CA VAL A 136 -11.80 13.12 -11.50
C VAL A 136 -11.10 14.02 -12.52
N LEU A 137 -11.62 14.07 -13.74
CA LEU A 137 -11.14 14.97 -14.79
C LEU A 137 -11.94 16.26 -14.75
N VAL A 138 -11.24 17.38 -14.59
CA VAL A 138 -11.86 18.70 -14.52
C VAL A 138 -11.33 19.62 -15.61
N ASN A 139 -12.20 20.49 -16.13
CA ASN A 139 -11.79 21.56 -17.05
C ASN A 139 -10.97 22.61 -16.29
N LYS A 140 -11.44 23.06 -15.11
CA LYS A 140 -10.72 24.05 -14.31
C LYS A 140 -10.90 23.85 -12.80
N LEU A 141 -9.81 24.06 -12.05
CA LEU A 141 -9.85 24.18 -10.59
C LEU A 141 -10.20 25.62 -10.18
N LYS A 142 -11.05 25.77 -9.16
CA LYS A 142 -11.40 27.09 -8.61
C LYS A 142 -10.21 27.79 -7.95
N ALA A 143 -9.34 27.02 -7.31
CA ALA A 143 -8.13 27.51 -6.65
C ALA A 143 -7.04 28.01 -7.63
N GLY A 144 -7.28 27.92 -8.95
CA GLY A 144 -6.29 28.26 -9.97
C GLY A 144 -5.22 27.19 -10.09
N ASN A 145 -3.98 27.61 -10.37
CA ASN A 145 -2.86 26.70 -10.57
C ASN A 145 -2.24 26.28 -9.24
N ILE A 146 -2.57 25.07 -8.79
CA ILE A 146 -1.97 24.45 -7.59
C ILE A 146 -0.67 23.75 -8.00
N LYS A 147 0.43 24.03 -7.29
CA LYS A 147 1.77 23.49 -7.61
C LYS A 147 2.10 22.19 -6.89
N ASP A 148 1.34 21.86 -5.84
CA ASP A 148 1.56 20.67 -5.04
C ASP A 148 1.18 19.39 -5.80
N ASN A 149 1.94 18.31 -5.59
CA ASN A 149 1.63 17.00 -6.16
C ASN A 149 0.51 16.30 -5.41
N TRP A 150 0.44 16.50 -4.09
CA TRP A 150 -0.61 16.00 -3.21
C TRP A 150 -0.86 16.95 -2.05
N ILE A 151 -2.08 16.92 -1.50
CA ILE A 151 -2.51 17.74 -0.38
C ILE A 151 -3.27 16.84 0.61
N TYR A 152 -2.91 16.89 1.89
CA TYR A 152 -3.66 16.23 2.95
C TYR A 152 -4.85 17.08 3.38
N ILE A 153 -6.00 16.45 3.52
CA ILE A 153 -7.25 17.11 3.91
C ILE A 153 -7.56 16.76 5.36
N GLN A 154 -7.58 17.77 6.23
CA GLN A 154 -7.87 17.64 7.66
C GLN A 154 -9.18 18.34 8.03
N ASP A 155 -10.18 18.25 7.15
CA ASP A 155 -11.51 18.81 7.39
C ASP A 155 -12.46 17.69 7.83
N LYS A 156 -12.97 17.78 9.07
CA LYS A 156 -13.95 16.83 9.63
C LYS A 156 -15.28 16.80 8.86
N GLY A 157 -15.52 17.80 8.02
CA GLY A 157 -16.69 17.92 7.17
C GLY A 157 -16.68 17.04 5.92
N VAL A 158 -15.57 16.37 5.60
CA VAL A 158 -15.42 15.49 4.44
C VAL A 158 -14.73 14.17 4.83
N LYS A 159 -14.95 13.12 4.04
CA LYS A 159 -14.26 11.83 4.16
C LYS A 159 -12.93 11.81 3.39
N LEU A 160 -12.77 12.68 2.40
CA LEU A 160 -11.53 12.83 1.63
C LEU A 160 -10.33 13.00 2.56
N GLY A 161 -9.33 12.12 2.44
CA GLY A 161 -8.12 12.17 3.25
C GLY A 161 -6.92 12.79 2.53
N ARG A 162 -6.78 12.52 1.22
CA ARG A 162 -5.70 13.08 0.41
C ARG A 162 -6.18 13.38 -1.01
N LEU A 163 -5.76 14.53 -1.51
CA LEU A 163 -5.90 14.96 -2.90
C LEU A 163 -4.55 14.76 -3.61
N GLN A 164 -4.58 14.37 -4.88
CA GLN A 164 -3.43 14.32 -5.78
C GLN A 164 -3.74 15.11 -7.05
N ILE A 165 -2.74 15.77 -7.62
CA ILE A 165 -2.87 16.55 -8.87
C ILE A 165 -1.98 15.90 -9.92
N PHE A 166 -2.51 14.93 -10.67
CA PHE A 166 -1.70 14.04 -11.51
C PHE A 166 -0.91 14.77 -12.59
N ASN A 167 -1.41 15.92 -13.08
CA ASN A 167 -0.70 16.80 -14.00
C ASN A 167 0.68 17.25 -13.47
N ASN A 168 0.80 17.44 -12.16
CA ASN A 168 2.04 17.91 -11.53
C ASN A 168 3.08 16.78 -11.39
N TRP A 169 2.63 15.52 -11.40
CA TRP A 169 3.52 14.35 -11.39
C TRP A 169 4.16 14.13 -12.77
N SER A 170 3.40 14.30 -13.85
CA SER A 170 3.90 14.27 -15.23
C SER A 170 2.88 14.86 -16.20
N PRO A 171 3.32 15.64 -17.21
CA PRO A 171 2.45 16.11 -18.30
C PRO A 171 1.79 14.97 -19.09
N GLY A 172 2.38 13.76 -19.07
CA GLY A 172 1.82 12.58 -19.73
C GLY A 172 0.65 11.91 -18.98
N MET A 173 0.30 12.38 -17.79
CA MET A 173 -0.82 11.86 -16.99
C MET A 173 -2.19 12.36 -17.47
N VAL A 174 -2.22 13.32 -18.39
CA VAL A 174 -3.44 13.87 -18.97
C VAL A 174 -3.28 13.99 -20.48
N GLN A 175 -4.32 13.65 -21.24
CA GLN A 175 -4.29 13.76 -22.70
C GLN A 175 -4.42 15.23 -23.16
N ASP A 176 -5.31 15.99 -22.52
CA ASP A 176 -5.52 17.42 -22.77
C ASP A 176 -4.83 18.25 -21.66
N PRO A 177 -3.74 18.97 -21.95
CA PRO A 177 -3.00 19.74 -20.94
C PRO A 177 -3.79 20.93 -20.39
N GLN A 178 -4.92 21.31 -21.00
CA GLN A 178 -5.81 22.33 -20.46
C GLN A 178 -6.72 21.82 -19.35
N LYS A 179 -6.86 20.49 -19.23
CA LYS A 179 -7.64 19.83 -18.18
C LYS A 179 -6.74 19.30 -17.08
N THR A 180 -7.33 19.01 -15.93
CA THR A 180 -6.61 18.47 -14.76
C THR A 180 -7.24 17.17 -14.31
N TRP A 181 -6.42 16.13 -14.17
CA TRP A 181 -6.81 14.93 -13.44
C TRP A 181 -6.44 15.08 -11.97
N ILE A 182 -7.44 15.04 -11.09
CA ILE A 182 -7.24 14.99 -9.64
C ILE A 182 -7.56 13.59 -9.11
N GLY A 183 -6.73 13.09 -8.20
CA GLY A 183 -6.96 11.85 -7.46
C GLY A 183 -7.49 12.16 -6.06
N LEU A 184 -8.56 11.50 -5.66
CA LEU A 184 -9.16 11.62 -4.35
C LEU A 184 -9.02 10.31 -3.61
N GLU A 185 -8.48 10.36 -2.41
CA GLU A 185 -8.17 9.17 -1.64
C GLU A 185 -9.00 9.09 -0.36
N TYR A 186 -9.65 7.94 -0.20
CA TYR A 186 -10.55 7.62 0.89
C TYR A 186 -10.06 6.39 1.63
N PHE A 187 -9.71 6.58 2.90
CA PHE A 187 -9.35 5.49 3.80
C PHE A 187 -10.63 4.80 4.29
N CYS A 188 -10.73 3.49 4.08
CA CYS A 188 -11.90 2.70 4.50
C CYS A 188 -11.52 1.24 4.76
N SER A 189 -12.49 0.45 5.15
CA SER A 189 -12.40 -1.01 5.25
C SER A 189 -13.49 -1.65 4.38
N ILE A 190 -13.28 -2.89 3.94
CA ILE A 190 -14.20 -3.65 3.07
C ILE A 190 -15.63 -3.77 3.64
N ASN A 191 -15.76 -3.75 4.97
CA ASN A 191 -17.04 -3.82 5.66
C ASN A 191 -17.67 -2.45 5.95
N ASP A 192 -17.02 -1.34 5.59
CA ASP A 192 -17.56 -0.01 5.80
C ASP A 192 -18.72 0.25 4.83
N SER A 193 -19.72 1.02 5.29
CA SER A 193 -20.86 1.40 4.44
C SER A 193 -20.42 2.15 3.18
N PHE A 194 -19.36 2.97 3.27
CA PHE A 194 -18.81 3.71 2.14
C PHE A 194 -18.19 2.79 1.07
N TRP A 195 -17.50 1.71 1.48
CA TRP A 195 -16.89 0.75 0.55
C TRP A 195 -17.93 0.05 -0.32
N ASN A 196 -19.06 -0.31 0.30
CA ASN A 196 -20.14 -1.09 -0.28
C ASN A 196 -21.11 -0.25 -1.13
N LEU A 197 -20.90 1.06 -1.24
CA LEU A 197 -21.66 1.91 -2.16
C LEU A 197 -21.29 1.60 -3.61
N ALA A 198 -22.25 1.80 -4.52
CA ALA A 198 -21.98 1.77 -5.95
C ALA A 198 -21.11 2.96 -6.38
N ASP A 199 -20.36 2.81 -7.48
CA ASP A 199 -19.38 3.82 -7.94
C ASP A 199 -20.01 5.20 -8.17
N ASN A 200 -21.22 5.24 -8.74
CA ASN A 200 -21.97 6.48 -8.96
C ASN A 200 -22.35 7.18 -7.65
N GLN A 201 -22.63 6.43 -6.59
CA GLN A 201 -22.94 6.97 -5.26
C GLN A 201 -21.67 7.50 -4.59
N ILE A 202 -20.57 6.76 -4.66
CA ILE A 202 -19.25 7.19 -4.17
C ILE A 202 -18.83 8.48 -4.87
N PHE A 203 -18.92 8.53 -6.20
CA PHE A 203 -18.59 9.71 -6.98
C PHE A 203 -19.50 10.90 -6.64
N SER A 204 -20.80 10.66 -6.40
CA SER A 204 -21.73 11.72 -5.97
C SER A 204 -21.32 12.33 -4.62
N ILE A 205 -20.80 11.52 -3.69
CA ILE A 205 -20.24 12.02 -2.43
C ILE A 205 -18.99 12.85 -2.69
N ALA A 206 -18.05 12.32 -3.48
CA ALA A 206 -16.80 13.00 -3.81
C ALA A 206 -17.01 14.36 -4.50
N LYS A 207 -17.97 14.43 -5.43
CA LYS A 207 -18.38 15.69 -6.08
C LYS A 207 -18.84 16.74 -5.07
N LYS A 208 -19.70 16.34 -4.12
CA LYS A 208 -20.19 17.25 -3.06
C LYS A 208 -19.06 17.69 -2.13
N GLU A 209 -18.14 16.80 -1.80
CA GLU A 209 -16.97 17.14 -0.98
C GLU A 209 -16.03 18.11 -1.69
N LEU A 210 -15.74 17.89 -2.98
CA LEU A 210 -14.96 18.82 -3.81
C LEU A 210 -15.57 20.22 -3.88
N GLN A 211 -16.89 20.31 -3.96
CA GLN A 211 -17.63 21.57 -3.91
C GLN A 211 -17.54 22.22 -2.52
N LYS A 212 -17.72 21.42 -1.46
CA LYS A 212 -17.68 21.87 -0.07
C LYS A 212 -16.33 22.44 0.32
N ILE A 213 -15.23 21.82 -0.10
CA ILE A 213 -13.88 22.35 0.12
C ILE A 213 -13.52 23.48 -0.87
N GLY A 214 -14.43 23.84 -1.76
CA GLY A 214 -14.26 24.96 -2.70
C GLY A 214 -13.29 24.71 -3.85
N LEU A 215 -12.94 23.45 -4.14
CA LEU A 215 -11.89 23.12 -5.12
C LEU A 215 -12.41 23.08 -6.56
N VAL A 216 -13.62 22.55 -6.77
CA VAL A 216 -14.20 22.30 -8.11
C VAL A 216 -15.65 22.73 -8.16
N ALA A 217 -16.09 23.35 -9.26
CA ALA A 217 -17.51 23.64 -9.49
C ALA A 217 -18.22 22.43 -10.12
N GLU A 218 -19.53 22.30 -9.89
CA GLU A 218 -20.37 21.20 -10.40
C GLU A 218 -20.15 20.89 -11.89
N ASN A 219 -20.14 21.94 -12.70
CA ASN A 219 -20.12 21.92 -14.16
C ASN A 219 -18.70 21.78 -14.75
N GLU A 220 -17.67 21.73 -13.91
CA GLU A 220 -16.28 21.61 -14.35
C GLU A 220 -15.81 20.16 -14.46
N ILE A 221 -16.54 19.21 -13.88
CA ILE A 221 -16.20 17.79 -13.92
C ILE A 221 -16.69 17.17 -15.23
N THR A 222 -15.79 16.54 -15.97
CA THR A 222 -16.06 15.96 -17.29
C THR A 222 -15.92 14.45 -17.37
N ASP A 223 -15.16 13.84 -16.45
CA ASP A 223 -14.99 12.40 -16.39
C ASP A 223 -14.61 11.95 -14.97
N HIS A 224 -14.80 10.68 -14.66
CA HIS A 224 -14.38 10.09 -13.39
C HIS A 224 -14.16 8.58 -13.48
N VAL A 225 -13.37 8.06 -12.55
CA VAL A 225 -13.19 6.63 -12.33
C VAL A 225 -13.07 6.34 -10.85
N VAL A 226 -13.65 5.23 -10.38
CA VAL A 226 -13.57 4.78 -8.99
C VAL A 226 -12.79 3.46 -8.96
N ILE A 227 -11.74 3.40 -8.16
CA ILE A 227 -10.88 2.22 -8.01
C ILE A 227 -10.86 1.80 -6.55
N ARG A 228 -11.22 0.54 -6.28
CA ARG A 228 -11.12 -0.11 -4.97
C ARG A 228 -9.82 -0.89 -4.90
N THR A 229 -9.05 -0.70 -3.83
CA THR A 229 -7.82 -1.44 -3.55
C THR A 229 -7.95 -2.08 -2.18
N GLU A 230 -8.07 -3.41 -2.18
CA GLU A 230 -8.07 -4.17 -0.93
C GLU A 230 -6.66 -4.24 -0.34
N LYS A 231 -6.59 -4.24 1.00
CA LYS A 231 -5.38 -4.50 1.77
C LYS A 231 -4.21 -3.59 1.32
N ALA A 232 -4.52 -2.33 1.04
CA ALA A 232 -3.55 -1.34 0.55
C ALA A 232 -2.40 -1.12 1.55
N TYR A 233 -2.70 -1.20 2.85
CA TYR A 233 -1.72 -1.06 3.93
C TYR A 233 -1.97 -2.08 5.05
N PRO A 234 -0.93 -2.70 5.61
CA PRO A 234 -1.04 -3.40 6.89
C PRO A 234 -1.34 -2.38 7.99
N ALA A 235 -2.18 -2.77 8.95
CA ALA A 235 -2.56 -1.95 10.07
C ALA A 235 -1.99 -2.54 11.35
N TYR A 236 -1.27 -1.74 12.13
CA TYR A 236 -0.63 -2.18 13.39
C TYR A 236 -1.64 -2.21 14.54
N PHE A 237 -2.71 -2.98 14.34
CA PHE A 237 -3.84 -3.17 15.24
C PHE A 237 -4.24 -4.65 15.25
N GLY A 238 -5.24 -5.00 16.06
CA GLY A 238 -5.69 -6.38 16.21
C GLY A 238 -4.59 -7.24 16.83
N THR A 239 -4.22 -8.32 16.17
CA THR A 239 -3.20 -9.27 16.64
C THR A 239 -1.77 -8.89 16.24
N TYR A 240 -1.54 -7.69 15.67
CA TYR A 240 -0.22 -7.25 15.21
C TYR A 240 0.89 -7.39 16.28
N HIS A 241 0.58 -7.14 17.55
CA HIS A 241 1.52 -7.31 18.67
C HIS A 241 2.08 -8.75 18.84
N LYS A 242 1.53 -9.73 18.12
CA LYS A 242 1.98 -11.13 18.06
C LYS A 242 2.51 -11.55 16.69
N ILE A 243 2.78 -10.60 15.79
CA ILE A 243 3.23 -10.89 14.42
C ILE A 243 4.49 -11.74 14.38
N ASP A 244 5.40 -11.57 15.35
CA ASP A 244 6.63 -12.36 15.42
C ASP A 244 6.38 -13.85 15.61
N GLU A 245 5.29 -14.27 16.27
CA GLU A 245 4.91 -15.68 16.37
C GLU A 245 4.61 -16.28 14.99
N VAL A 246 3.84 -15.54 14.16
CA VAL A 246 3.50 -15.95 12.79
C VAL A 246 4.73 -15.92 11.88
N ARG A 247 5.54 -14.86 11.99
CA ARG A 247 6.82 -14.74 11.27
C ARG A 247 7.74 -15.91 11.57
N ASN A 248 7.92 -16.27 12.84
CA ASN A 248 8.81 -17.34 13.25
C ASN A 248 8.32 -18.68 12.69
N TYR A 249 7.03 -18.99 12.84
CA TYR A 249 6.43 -20.20 12.24
C TYR A 249 6.64 -20.27 10.72
N LEU A 250 6.32 -19.19 9.99
CA LEU A 250 6.46 -19.19 8.53
C LEU A 250 7.93 -19.25 8.07
N ASN A 251 8.87 -18.76 8.88
CA ASN A 251 10.31 -18.86 8.59
C ASN A 251 10.83 -20.29 8.68
N GLU A 252 10.20 -21.17 9.49
CA GLU A 252 10.54 -22.60 9.58
C GLU A 252 10.27 -23.34 8.26
N ILE A 253 9.39 -22.84 7.40
CA ILE A 253 9.15 -23.38 6.06
C ILE A 253 10.32 -22.98 5.17
N ASN A 254 11.33 -23.85 5.04
CA ASN A 254 12.67 -23.51 4.57
C ASN A 254 12.68 -22.80 3.21
N ASN A 255 11.88 -23.27 2.25
CA ASN A 255 11.85 -22.75 0.89
C ASN A 255 10.81 -21.63 0.65
N LEU A 256 10.17 -21.11 1.70
CA LEU A 256 9.24 -19.99 1.65
C LEU A 256 9.90 -18.68 2.09
N PHE A 257 9.82 -17.65 1.26
CA PHE A 257 10.33 -16.30 1.50
C PHE A 257 9.17 -15.31 1.52
N LEU A 258 9.02 -14.58 2.62
CA LEU A 258 8.03 -13.52 2.75
C LEU A 258 8.68 -12.18 2.46
N ILE A 259 8.15 -11.47 1.46
CA ILE A 259 8.73 -10.21 0.97
C ILE A 259 7.65 -9.14 0.73
N GLY A 260 8.08 -7.88 0.63
CA GLY A 260 7.21 -6.76 0.31
C GLY A 260 6.24 -6.36 1.42
N ARG A 261 5.41 -5.37 1.14
CA ARG A 261 4.50 -4.74 2.11
C ARG A 261 3.58 -5.74 2.83
N ASN A 262 2.79 -6.50 2.08
CA ASN A 262 1.77 -7.38 2.65
C ASN A 262 2.30 -8.78 2.99
N GLY A 263 3.28 -9.29 2.25
CA GLY A 263 3.98 -10.54 2.58
C GLY A 263 4.70 -10.48 3.92
N MET A 264 5.19 -9.29 4.31
CA MET A 264 5.83 -9.08 5.61
C MET A 264 4.94 -8.38 6.64
N HIS A 265 3.71 -8.00 6.26
CA HIS A 265 2.83 -7.16 7.08
C HIS A 265 3.52 -5.89 7.63
N ARG A 266 4.30 -5.22 6.78
CA ARG A 266 5.05 -4.00 7.11
C ARG A 266 4.67 -2.85 6.21
N TYR A 267 4.58 -1.65 6.78
CA TYR A 267 4.38 -0.41 6.03
C TYR A 267 5.62 -0.07 5.20
N ASN A 268 5.77 -0.72 4.05
CA ASN A 268 6.90 -0.55 3.15
C ASN A 268 6.55 0.36 1.98
N ASN A 269 7.49 1.22 1.58
CA ASN A 269 7.47 1.86 0.27
C ASN A 269 7.89 0.87 -0.83
N THR A 270 7.83 1.32 -2.08
CA THR A 270 8.16 0.50 -3.25
C THR A 270 9.61 0.03 -3.24
N ASP A 271 10.54 0.92 -2.94
CA ASP A 271 11.97 0.65 -2.81
C ASP A 271 12.27 -0.38 -1.72
N HIS A 272 11.67 -0.22 -0.53
CA HIS A 272 11.80 -1.22 0.55
C HIS A 272 11.28 -2.59 0.10
N SER A 273 10.15 -2.62 -0.61
CA SER A 273 9.58 -3.86 -1.12
C SER A 273 10.50 -4.51 -2.18
N MET A 274 11.11 -3.71 -3.05
CA MET A 274 12.08 -4.19 -4.04
C MET A 274 13.35 -4.73 -3.38
N LEU A 275 13.88 -4.05 -2.36
CA LEU A 275 15.06 -4.51 -1.63
C LEU A 275 14.81 -5.88 -0.97
N THR A 276 13.63 -6.11 -0.39
CA THR A 276 13.28 -7.43 0.18
C THR A 276 13.26 -8.53 -0.87
N ALA A 277 12.81 -8.24 -2.10
CA ALA A 277 12.83 -9.19 -3.20
C ALA A 277 14.24 -9.48 -3.71
N MET A 278 15.08 -8.44 -3.83
CA MET A 278 16.48 -8.58 -4.25
C MET A 278 17.28 -9.39 -3.24
N GLU A 279 17.10 -9.15 -1.95
CA GLU A 279 17.74 -9.92 -0.88
C GLU A 279 17.31 -11.40 -0.93
N ALA A 280 16.02 -11.69 -1.10
CA ALA A 280 15.54 -13.07 -1.26
C ALA A 280 16.16 -13.76 -2.48
N ALA A 281 16.24 -13.07 -3.63
CA ALA A 281 16.84 -13.61 -4.84
C ALA A 281 18.34 -13.91 -4.68
N GLU A 282 19.10 -13.01 -4.04
CA GLU A 282 20.53 -13.19 -3.76
C GLU A 282 20.78 -14.38 -2.84
N GLN A 283 19.97 -14.54 -1.79
CA GLN A 283 20.09 -15.68 -0.88
C GLN A 283 19.79 -17.00 -1.58
N ILE A 284 18.74 -17.05 -2.40
CA ILE A 284 18.40 -18.24 -3.20
C ILE A 284 19.54 -18.58 -4.17
N GLN A 285 20.07 -17.58 -4.89
CA GLN A 285 21.14 -17.79 -5.88
C GLN A 285 22.45 -18.24 -5.23
N SER A 286 22.80 -17.66 -4.08
CA SER A 286 24.06 -17.97 -3.37
C SER A 286 23.97 -19.23 -2.49
N GLY A 287 22.76 -19.72 -2.20
CA GLY A 287 22.50 -20.81 -1.26
C GLY A 287 22.71 -20.42 0.21
N LYS A 288 23.04 -19.16 0.51
CA LYS A 288 23.28 -18.67 1.88
C LYS A 288 21.99 -18.09 2.45
N ILE A 289 21.16 -18.95 3.03
CA ILE A 289 19.84 -18.54 3.54
C ILE A 289 19.97 -17.87 4.91
N ASN A 290 19.56 -16.60 4.99
CA ASN A 290 19.39 -15.84 6.21
C ASN A 290 18.12 -14.97 6.11
N LYS A 291 16.95 -15.59 6.32
CA LYS A 291 15.67 -14.87 6.22
C LYS A 291 15.58 -13.67 7.17
N ALA A 292 16.28 -13.69 8.30
CA ALA A 292 16.27 -12.56 9.23
C ALA A 292 16.77 -11.26 8.57
N ALA A 293 17.75 -11.32 7.66
CA ALA A 293 18.24 -10.15 6.94
C ALA A 293 17.14 -9.45 6.11
N ILE A 294 16.23 -10.22 5.49
CA ILE A 294 15.08 -9.69 4.75
C ILE A 294 14.18 -8.88 5.70
N TRP A 295 13.96 -9.41 6.90
CA TRP A 295 13.19 -8.76 7.95
C TRP A 295 13.92 -7.60 8.65
N GLU A 296 15.18 -7.31 8.35
CA GLU A 296 15.84 -6.09 8.86
C GLU A 296 15.76 -4.93 7.85
N ILE A 297 15.26 -5.18 6.65
CA ILE A 297 14.99 -4.12 5.69
C ILE A 297 13.83 -3.27 6.22
N ASN A 298 14.02 -1.95 6.24
CA ASN A 298 13.07 -0.95 6.72
C ASN A 298 12.79 -1.01 8.26
N THR A 299 13.72 -1.52 9.08
CA THR A 299 13.61 -1.46 10.56
C THR A 299 14.24 -0.19 11.17
N GLY A 300 15.00 0.59 10.39
CA GLY A 300 15.68 1.81 10.85
C GLY A 300 14.84 3.09 10.90
N GLU A 301 13.62 3.06 10.35
CA GLU A 301 12.71 4.21 10.32
C GLU A 301 11.31 3.79 10.80
N GLU A 302 11.11 3.75 12.13
CA GLU A 302 9.77 3.91 12.67
C GLU A 302 9.20 5.21 12.10
N TYR A 303 8.23 5.09 11.21
CA TYR A 303 7.51 6.19 10.58
C TYR A 303 6.88 7.08 11.67
N ASN A 304 7.60 8.15 12.02
CA ASN A 304 7.17 9.24 12.89
C ASN A 304 6.14 10.12 12.16
N GLY A 305 4.98 9.55 11.83
CA GLY A 305 3.78 10.31 11.45
C GLY A 305 3.01 10.80 12.67
#